data_AF-A0A2D5G5P0-F1
#
_entry.id   AF-A0A2D5G5P0-F1
#
_cell.length_a   1.000
_cell.length_b   1.000
_cell.length_c   1.000
_cell.angle_alpha   90.00
_cell.angle_beta   90.00
_cell.angle_gamma   90.00
#
_symmetry.space_group_name_H-M   'P 1'
#
loop_
_entity.id
_entity.type
_entity.pdbx_description
1 polymer ?
#
loop_
_entity_poly.entity_id
_entity_poly.type
_entity_poly.pdbx_seq_one_letter_code
_entity_poly.pdbx_strand_id
1 'polypeptide(L)'
;MGIRLRFLGILMIVFVATHFDFQSSTFRFESPTGVCEEAYSPERGFYCTEDSVILQRPIFERFIDLPTIIVVWGFTFFVVYTRRPQNSVDFWEETSHVAKDAGELAAALGSILAFTGVFNERTMSIAFSIAFLGYFTGHLTGMCCKAYAMHLRRKQEEFG
;
A
#
# COMPACT_ATOMS: atom_id res chain seq x y z
N MET A 1 -13.29 -10.55 -21.03
CA MET A 1 -12.51 -9.39 -20.55
C MET A 1 -11.08 -9.85 -20.27
N GLY A 2 -10.10 -9.37 -21.04
CA GLY A 2 -8.71 -9.84 -20.93
C GLY A 2 -8.05 -9.44 -19.62
N ILE A 3 -7.05 -10.21 -19.17
CA ILE A 3 -6.30 -9.95 -17.94
C ILE A 3 -5.65 -8.56 -17.93
N ARG A 4 -5.13 -8.12 -19.09
CA ARG A 4 -4.55 -6.78 -19.26
C ARG A 4 -5.52 -5.66 -18.86
N LEU A 5 -6.81 -5.80 -19.18
CA LEU A 5 -7.82 -4.80 -18.83
C LEU A 5 -8.10 -4.77 -17.32
N ARG A 6 -8.04 -5.91 -16.64
CA ARG A 6 -8.25 -5.99 -15.18
C ARG A 6 -7.09 -5.34 -14.43
N PHE A 7 -5.86 -5.67 -14.80
CA PHE A 7 -4.66 -5.05 -14.23
C PHE A 7 -4.63 -3.55 -14.50
N LEU A 8 -4.87 -3.14 -15.75
CA LEU A 8 -4.93 -1.73 -16.12
C LEU A 8 -6.04 -0.99 -15.34
N GLY A 9 -7.21 -1.61 -15.18
CA GLY A 9 -8.32 -1.02 -14.42
C GLY A 9 -7.97 -0.82 -12.95
N ILE A 10 -7.36 -1.81 -12.29
CA ILE A 10 -6.91 -1.70 -10.90
C ILE A 10 -5.88 -0.57 -10.76
N LEU A 11 -4.86 -0.56 -11.62
CA LEU A 11 -3.82 0.46 -11.59
C LEU A 11 -4.37 1.86 -11.87
N MET A 12 -5.32 1.99 -12.81
CA MET A 12 -5.95 3.27 -13.12
C MET A 12 -6.78 3.79 -11.95
N ILE A 13 -7.55 2.93 -11.26
CA ILE A 13 -8.31 3.33 -10.07
C ILE A 13 -7.37 3.82 -8.97
N VAL A 14 -6.27 3.10 -8.72
CA VAL A 14 -5.25 3.52 -7.74
C VAL A 14 -4.61 4.84 -8.15
N PHE A 15 -4.28 5.01 -9.43
CA PHE A 15 -3.71 6.25 -9.96
C PHE A 15 -4.63 7.44 -9.73
N VAL A 16 -5.90 7.32 -10.11
CA VAL A 16 -6.90 8.38 -9.89
C VAL A 16 -7.08 8.67 -8.40
N ALA A 17 -7.20 7.63 -7.56
CA ALA A 17 -7.38 7.80 -6.12
C ALA A 17 -6.19 8.50 -5.43
N THR A 18 -4.99 8.42 -6.01
CA THR A 18 -3.77 8.97 -5.41
C THR A 18 -3.35 10.32 -5.98
N HIS A 19 -3.62 10.57 -7.27
CA HIS A 19 -3.14 11.76 -7.97
C HIS A 19 -4.25 12.78 -8.27
N PHE A 20 -5.54 12.40 -8.20
CA PHE A 20 -6.64 13.32 -8.45
C PHE A 20 -7.08 14.02 -7.16
N ASP A 21 -6.94 15.34 -7.12
CA ASP A 21 -7.50 16.14 -6.04
C ASP A 21 -8.97 16.46 -6.35
N PHE A 22 -9.88 15.82 -5.61
CA PHE A 22 -11.32 15.99 -5.78
C PHE A 22 -11.83 17.40 -5.40
N GLN A 23 -11.11 18.14 -4.56
CA GLN A 23 -11.53 19.50 -4.18
C GLN A 23 -11.24 20.50 -5.30
N SER A 24 -10.04 20.44 -5.87
CA SER A 24 -9.64 21.34 -6.97
C SER A 24 -9.95 20.80 -8.36
N SER A 25 -10.36 19.52 -8.47
CA SER A 25 -10.55 18.80 -9.74
C SER A 25 -9.31 18.81 -10.64
N THR A 26 -8.11 18.77 -10.04
CA THR A 26 -6.84 18.78 -10.76
C THR A 26 -5.97 17.59 -10.40
N PHE A 27 -5.13 17.16 -11.34
CA PHE A 27 -4.11 16.15 -11.06
C PHE A 27 -2.90 16.80 -10.39
N ARG A 28 -2.49 16.22 -9.27
CA ARG A 28 -1.28 16.57 -8.53
C ARG A 28 -0.31 15.40 -8.60
N PHE A 29 0.96 15.71 -8.86
CA PHE A 29 2.04 14.73 -8.93
C PHE A 29 3.04 14.89 -7.79
N GLU A 30 3.01 16.05 -7.15
CA GLU A 30 3.84 16.38 -5.99
C GLU A 30 2.93 16.76 -4.82
N SER A 31 3.40 16.45 -3.61
CA SER A 31 2.73 16.85 -2.39
C SER A 31 3.78 17.20 -1.33
N PRO A 32 3.51 18.22 -0.49
CA PRO A 32 4.41 18.60 0.59
C PRO A 32 4.56 17.45 1.59
N THR A 33 5.80 17.21 2.00
CA THR A 33 6.23 16.25 3.03
C THR A 33 7.11 16.95 4.04
N GLY A 34 7.30 16.38 5.22
CA GLY A 34 8.24 16.88 6.22
C GLY A 34 7.60 17.10 7.58
N VAL A 35 8.24 17.92 8.41
CA VAL A 35 7.77 18.24 9.77
C VAL A 35 7.23 19.66 9.74
N CYS A 36 5.93 19.80 10.02
CA CYS A 36 5.29 21.08 10.25
C CYS A 36 5.34 21.34 11.75
N GLU A 37 6.03 22.38 12.16
CA GLU A 37 5.99 22.82 13.54
C GLU A 37 4.80 23.77 13.69
N GLU A 38 3.74 23.25 14.29
CA GLU A 38 2.44 23.95 14.33
C GLU A 38 2.44 25.05 15.40
N ALA A 39 2.06 26.26 14.99
CA ALA A 39 1.73 27.35 15.88
C ALA A 39 0.28 27.80 15.67
N TYR A 40 -0.33 28.32 16.73
CA TYR A 40 -1.68 28.88 16.66
C TYR A 40 -1.62 30.41 16.70
N SER A 41 -2.30 31.06 15.74
CA SER A 41 -2.56 32.50 15.77
C SER A 41 -4.05 32.77 15.68
N PRO A 42 -4.62 33.68 16.50
CA PRO A 42 -6.04 34.05 16.43
C PRO A 42 -6.50 34.51 15.03
N GLU A 43 -5.60 35.05 14.21
CA GLU A 43 -5.92 35.57 12.87
C GLU A 43 -5.78 34.53 11.76
N ARG A 44 -4.89 33.54 11.94
CA ARG A 44 -4.52 32.57 10.89
C ARG A 44 -4.92 31.13 11.20
N GLY A 45 -5.39 30.86 12.41
CA GLY A 45 -5.60 29.50 12.90
C GLY A 45 -4.29 28.76 13.13
N PHE A 46 -4.30 27.44 12.94
CA PHE A 46 -3.08 26.61 12.96
C PHE A 46 -2.28 26.82 11.68
N TYR A 47 -1.00 27.13 11.81
CA TYR A 47 -0.07 27.32 10.69
C TYR A 47 1.30 26.71 11.02
N CYS A 48 2.03 26.30 9.98
CA CYS A 48 3.41 25.85 10.12
C CYS A 48 4.35 27.04 10.30
N THR A 49 5.22 27.03 11.31
CA THR A 49 6.22 28.09 11.56
C THR A 49 7.35 28.07 10.51
N GLU A 50 8.20 29.10 10.51
CA GLU A 50 9.36 29.19 9.61
C GLU A 50 10.41 28.11 9.87
N ASP A 51 10.41 27.50 11.07
CA ASP A 51 11.29 26.39 11.44
C ASP A 51 10.86 25.04 10.81
N SER A 52 9.70 25.02 10.14
CA SER A 52 9.17 23.84 9.47
C SER A 52 10.02 23.44 8.26
N VAL A 53 10.40 22.17 8.20
CA VAL A 53 11.09 21.61 7.03
C VAL A 53 10.05 20.98 6.12
N ILE A 54 9.64 21.70 5.07
CA ILE A 54 8.68 21.22 4.06
C ILE A 54 9.40 20.94 2.74
N LEU A 55 9.33 19.69 2.29
CA LEU A 55 9.92 19.20 1.05
C LEU A 55 8.80 18.76 0.10
N GLN A 56 8.79 19.29 -1.13
CA GLN A 56 7.94 18.74 -2.18
C GLN A 56 8.53 17.41 -2.65
N ARG A 57 7.70 16.36 -2.63
CA ARG A 57 8.09 15.06 -3.16
C ARG A 57 7.04 14.50 -4.10
N PRO A 58 7.46 13.68 -5.08
CA PRO A 58 6.52 12.96 -5.93
C PRO A 58 5.63 12.06 -5.08
N ILE A 59 4.34 12.05 -5.39
CA ILE A 59 3.35 11.25 -4.67
C ILE A 59 3.67 9.76 -4.79
N PHE A 60 4.15 9.30 -5.95
CA PHE A 60 4.46 7.89 -6.17
C PHE A 60 5.54 7.35 -5.23
N GLU A 61 6.54 8.17 -4.86
CA GLU A 61 7.62 7.76 -3.95
C GLU A 61 7.09 7.35 -2.58
N ARG A 62 5.93 7.89 -2.17
CA ARG A 62 5.30 7.57 -0.90
C ARG A 62 4.75 6.15 -0.85
N PHE A 63 4.43 5.55 -1.99
CA PHE A 63 3.84 4.22 -2.09
C PHE A 63 4.89 3.11 -2.28
N ILE A 64 6.17 3.47 -2.49
CA ILE A 64 7.25 2.53 -2.76
C ILE A 64 8.17 2.49 -1.55
N ASP A 65 7.89 1.58 -0.63
CA ASP A 65 8.82 1.22 0.45
C ASP A 65 9.35 -0.20 0.23
N LEU A 66 10.57 -0.27 -0.32
CA LEU A 66 11.21 -1.55 -0.69
C LEU A 66 11.28 -2.54 0.50
N PRO A 67 11.68 -2.13 1.72
CA PRO A 67 11.67 -3.01 2.89
C PRO A 67 10.29 -3.60 3.17
N THR A 68 9.24 -2.78 3.21
CA THR A 68 7.87 -3.26 3.45
C THR A 68 7.42 -4.23 2.37
N ILE A 69 7.70 -3.93 1.10
CA ILE A 69 7.36 -4.82 -0.03
C ILE A 69 8.07 -6.17 0.12
N ILE A 70 9.36 -6.17 0.42
CA ILE A 70 10.16 -7.39 0.60
C ILE A 70 9.61 -8.22 1.77
N VAL A 71 9.26 -7.60 2.89
CA VAL A 71 8.72 -8.31 4.05
C VAL A 71 7.37 -8.94 3.75
N VAL A 72 6.44 -8.17 3.18
CA VAL A 72 5.09 -8.66 2.83
C VAL A 72 5.20 -9.80 1.82
N TRP A 73 5.95 -9.62 0.73
CA TRP A 73 6.11 -10.66 -0.29
C TRP A 73 6.90 -11.86 0.21
N GLY A 74 7.96 -11.63 1.00
CA GLY A 74 8.76 -12.69 1.59
C GLY A 74 7.92 -13.60 2.47
N PHE A 75 7.13 -13.03 3.38
CA PHE A 75 6.20 -13.81 4.22
C PHE A 75 5.14 -14.51 3.37
N THR A 76 4.57 -13.81 2.39
CA THR A 76 3.52 -14.36 1.52
C THR A 76 4.00 -15.60 0.79
N PHE A 77 5.09 -15.50 0.05
CA PHE A 77 5.60 -16.61 -0.75
C PHE A 77 6.16 -17.72 0.14
N PHE A 78 6.80 -17.39 1.26
CA PHE A 78 7.25 -18.40 2.23
C PHE A 78 6.08 -19.28 2.72
N VAL A 79 4.95 -18.68 3.10
CA VAL A 79 3.76 -19.42 3.56
C VAL A 79 3.15 -20.24 2.43
N VAL A 80 2.98 -19.68 1.23
CA VAL A 80 2.38 -20.42 0.11
C VAL A 80 3.26 -21.59 -0.33
N TYR A 81 4.59 -21.41 -0.40
CA TYR A 81 5.50 -22.49 -0.79
C TYR A 81 5.51 -23.65 0.20
N THR A 82 5.32 -23.39 1.50
CA THR A 82 5.24 -24.46 2.50
C THR A 82 3.94 -25.26 2.42
N ARG A 83 2.85 -24.68 1.91
CA ARG A 83 1.55 -25.36 1.72
C ARG A 83 1.48 -26.29 0.52
N ARG A 84 2.43 -26.20 -0.42
CA ARG A 84 2.55 -27.05 -1.62
C ARG A 84 1.22 -27.20 -2.40
N PRO A 85 0.68 -26.11 -2.97
CA PRO A 85 -0.54 -26.17 -3.77
C PRO A 85 -0.37 -27.10 -4.99
N GLN A 86 -1.45 -27.82 -5.33
CA GLN A 86 -1.42 -28.86 -6.36
C GLN A 86 -1.40 -28.28 -7.78
N ASN A 87 -2.13 -27.18 -8.01
CA ASN A 87 -2.27 -26.55 -9.32
C ASN A 87 -1.91 -25.06 -9.28
N SER A 88 -1.59 -24.49 -10.45
CA SER A 88 -1.24 -23.07 -10.54
C SER A 88 -2.38 -22.13 -10.13
N VAL A 89 -3.65 -22.49 -10.39
CA VAL A 89 -4.80 -21.69 -9.95
C VAL A 89 -4.82 -21.59 -8.42
N ASP A 90 -4.72 -22.73 -7.74
CA ASP A 90 -4.71 -22.80 -6.28
C ASP A 90 -3.53 -22.02 -5.70
N PHE A 91 -2.35 -22.10 -6.32
CA PHE A 91 -1.18 -21.31 -5.91
C PHE A 91 -1.47 -19.81 -5.90
N TRP A 92 -2.04 -19.26 -6.99
CA TRP A 92 -2.31 -17.83 -7.09
C TRP A 92 -3.51 -17.38 -6.27
N GLU A 93 -4.50 -18.25 -6.06
CA GLU A 93 -5.62 -17.99 -5.15
C GLU A 93 -5.12 -17.94 -3.70
N GLU A 94 -4.35 -18.92 -3.25
CA GLU A 94 -3.71 -18.88 -1.92
C GLU A 94 -2.80 -17.68 -1.76
N THR A 95 -1.94 -17.38 -2.76
CA THR A 95 -1.08 -16.19 -2.74
C THR A 95 -1.91 -14.92 -2.54
N SER A 96 -3.10 -14.85 -3.14
CA SER A 96 -3.96 -13.68 -2.99
C SER A 96 -4.52 -13.48 -1.58
N HIS A 97 -4.79 -14.57 -0.88
CA HIS A 97 -5.27 -14.56 0.51
C HIS A 97 -4.13 -14.26 1.46
N VAL A 98 -3.03 -15.00 1.35
CA VAL A 98 -1.86 -14.86 2.21
C VAL A 98 -1.25 -13.46 2.07
N ALA A 99 -1.24 -12.85 0.87
CA ALA A 99 -0.75 -11.49 0.69
C ALA A 99 -1.53 -10.45 1.51
N LYS A 100 -2.84 -10.62 1.64
CA LYS A 100 -3.68 -9.74 2.46
C LYS A 100 -3.38 -9.94 3.93
N ASP A 101 -3.36 -11.19 4.39
CA ASP A 101 -3.04 -11.53 5.78
C ASP A 101 -1.65 -11.01 6.17
N ALA A 102 -0.67 -11.13 5.27
CA ALA A 102 0.68 -10.60 5.47
C ALA A 102 0.70 -9.07 5.57
N GLY A 103 -0.07 -8.38 4.72
CA GLY A 103 -0.22 -6.93 4.78
C GLY A 103 -0.91 -6.46 6.06
N GLU A 104 -1.95 -7.16 6.50
CA GLU A 104 -2.64 -6.90 7.77
C GLU A 104 -1.74 -7.13 8.97
N LEU A 105 -0.94 -8.20 8.95
CA LEU A 105 0.05 -8.48 9.99
C LEU A 105 1.13 -7.39 10.03
N ALA A 106 1.65 -6.96 8.88
CA ALA A 106 2.60 -5.85 8.80
C ALA A 106 2.01 -4.55 9.35
N ALA A 107 0.73 -4.28 9.07
CA ALA A 107 0.00 -3.14 9.61
C ALA A 107 -0.15 -3.20 11.14
N ALA A 108 -0.51 -4.37 11.66
CA ALA A 108 -0.61 -4.61 13.10
C ALA A 108 0.74 -4.44 13.80
N LEU A 109 1.81 -5.00 13.24
CA LEU A 109 3.17 -4.87 13.77
C LEU A 109 3.64 -3.41 13.78
N GLY A 110 3.45 -2.68 12.67
CA GLY A 110 3.77 -1.25 12.61
C GLY A 110 3.00 -0.44 13.65
N SER A 111 1.72 -0.74 13.85
CA SER A 111 0.90 -0.08 14.86
C SER A 111 1.36 -0.40 16.29
N ILE A 112 1.68 -1.66 16.60
CA ILE A 112 2.22 -2.05 17.91
C ILE A 112 3.52 -1.27 18.17
N LEU A 113 4.45 -1.26 17.23
CA LEU A 113 5.71 -0.51 17.36
C LEU A 113 5.49 0.99 17.57
N ALA A 114 4.48 1.58 16.93
CA ALA A 114 4.12 2.99 17.11
C ALA A 114 3.60 3.29 18.52
N PHE A 115 2.78 2.40 19.10
CA PHE A 115 2.02 2.67 20.32
C PHE A 115 2.63 2.06 21.60
N THR A 116 3.57 1.13 21.50
CA THR A 116 4.26 0.54 22.67
C THR A 116 5.62 1.17 22.95
N GLY A 117 6.14 2.01 22.06
CA GLY A 117 7.42 2.70 22.22
C GLY A 117 7.31 4.04 22.94
N VAL A 118 8.45 4.73 23.09
CA VAL A 118 8.48 6.13 23.56
C VAL A 118 7.83 7.02 22.51
N PHE A 119 6.93 7.90 22.94
CA PHE A 119 6.23 8.83 22.06
C PHE A 119 7.22 9.78 21.39
N ASN A 120 7.37 9.63 20.08
CA ASN A 120 8.22 10.45 19.22
C ASN A 120 7.51 10.58 17.87
N GLU A 121 7.19 11.81 17.48
CA GLU A 121 6.44 12.12 16.26
C GLU A 121 7.09 11.53 15.00
N ARG A 122 8.43 11.54 14.94
CA ARG A 122 9.18 10.94 13.83
C ARG A 122 8.99 9.42 13.79
N THR A 123 9.05 8.76 14.95
CA THR A 123 8.87 7.31 15.05
C THR A 123 7.43 6.93 14.70
N MET A 124 6.44 7.71 15.14
CA MET A 124 5.03 7.50 14.76
C MET A 124 4.82 7.66 13.25
N SER A 125 5.37 8.71 12.64
CA SER A 125 5.26 8.94 11.19
C SER A 125 5.81 7.76 10.39
N ILE A 126 6.98 7.25 10.76
CA ILE A 126 7.59 6.07 10.12
C ILE A 126 6.74 4.82 10.35
N ALA A 127 6.31 4.58 11.59
CA ALA A 127 5.57 3.38 11.94
C ALA A 127 4.18 3.33 11.27
N PHE A 128 3.47 4.46 11.21
CA PHE A 128 2.24 4.56 10.42
C PHE A 128 2.49 4.40 8.94
N SER A 129 3.57 4.98 8.41
CA SER A 129 3.94 4.78 7.01
C SER A 129 4.11 3.29 6.70
N ILE A 130 4.88 2.56 7.51
CA ILE A 130 5.06 1.10 7.36
C ILE A 130 3.71 0.39 7.49
N ALA A 131 2.88 0.77 8.45
CA ALA A 131 1.62 0.08 8.69
C ALA A 131 0.65 0.23 7.51
N PHE A 132 0.44 1.44 7.02
CA PHE A 132 -0.45 1.72 5.89
C PHE A 132 0.12 1.17 4.58
N LEU A 133 1.44 1.24 4.37
CA LEU A 133 2.08 0.68 3.18
C LEU A 133 2.06 -0.84 3.18
N GLY A 134 2.20 -1.49 4.33
CA GLY A 134 2.06 -2.93 4.48
C GLY A 134 0.66 -3.37 4.09
N TYR A 135 -0.35 -2.70 4.64
CA TYR A 135 -1.75 -2.95 4.32
C TYR A 135 -2.04 -2.76 2.82
N PHE A 136 -1.61 -1.63 2.26
CA PHE A 136 -1.78 -1.31 0.84
C PHE A 136 -1.09 -2.34 -0.06
N THR A 137 0.17 -2.67 0.21
CA THR A 137 0.96 -3.63 -0.58
C THR A 137 0.31 -5.00 -0.56
N GLY A 138 -0.11 -5.49 0.61
CA GLY A 138 -0.79 -6.78 0.74
C GLY A 138 -2.11 -6.82 -0.02
N HIS A 139 -2.93 -5.77 0.10
CA HIS A 139 -4.20 -5.65 -0.61
C HIS A 139 -4.04 -5.58 -2.13
N LEU A 140 -3.13 -4.73 -2.61
CA LEU A 140 -2.86 -4.57 -4.04
C LEU A 140 -2.33 -5.88 -4.64
N THR A 141 -1.36 -6.50 -3.97
CA THR A 141 -0.81 -7.80 -4.38
C THR A 141 -1.91 -8.86 -4.42
N GLY A 142 -2.76 -8.91 -3.38
CA GLY A 142 -3.90 -9.82 -3.31
C GLY A 142 -4.89 -9.64 -4.46
N MET A 143 -5.26 -8.41 -4.80
CA MET A 143 -6.16 -8.15 -5.93
C MET A 143 -5.55 -8.60 -7.26
N CYS A 144 -4.27 -8.31 -7.49
CA CYS A 144 -3.53 -8.72 -8.67
C CYS A 144 -3.45 -10.26 -8.80
N CYS A 145 -3.06 -10.96 -7.73
CA CYS A 145 -2.97 -12.43 -7.72
C CYS A 145 -4.34 -13.08 -7.94
N LYS A 146 -5.40 -12.56 -7.31
CA LYS A 146 -6.77 -13.07 -7.51
C LYS A 146 -7.25 -12.85 -8.94
N ALA A 147 -6.97 -11.68 -9.53
CA ALA A 147 -7.28 -11.41 -10.93
C ALA A 147 -6.57 -12.39 -11.89
N TYR A 148 -5.33 -12.76 -11.56
CA TYR A 148 -4.53 -13.75 -12.30
C TYR A 148 -5.05 -15.18 -12.12
N ALA A 149 -5.36 -15.61 -10.89
CA ALA A 149 -5.95 -16.92 -10.62
C ALA A 149 -7.26 -17.13 -11.40
N MET A 150 -8.15 -16.14 -11.39
CA MET A 150 -9.40 -16.19 -12.17
C MET A 150 -9.17 -16.26 -13.68
N HIS A 151 -8.08 -15.67 -14.20
CA HIS A 151 -7.74 -15.78 -15.61
C HIS A 151 -7.26 -17.17 -15.98
N LEU A 152 -6.44 -17.80 -15.12
CA LEU A 152 -6.01 -19.17 -15.30
C LEU A 152 -7.18 -20.16 -15.23
N ARG A 153 -8.07 -20.00 -14.24
CA ARG A 153 -9.27 -20.85 -14.10
C ARG A 153 -10.12 -20.80 -15.37
N ARG A 154 -10.37 -19.59 -15.90
CA ARG A 154 -11.14 -19.42 -17.14
C ARG A 154 -10.46 -20.06 -18.36
N LYS A 155 -9.13 -20.02 -18.43
CA LYS A 155 -8.39 -20.72 -19.49
C LYS A 155 -8.49 -22.24 -19.36
N GLN A 156 -8.49 -22.77 -18.14
CA GLN A 156 -8.69 -24.21 -17.93
C GLN A 156 -10.11 -24.64 -18.33
N GLU A 157 -11.12 -23.82 -18.05
CA GLU A 157 -12.52 -24.09 -18.45
C GLU A 157 -12.76 -23.96 -19.97
N GLU A 158 -12.01 -23.08 -20.65
CA GLU A 158 -12.14 -22.88 -22.11
C GLU A 158 -11.39 -23.93 -22.96
N PHE A 159 -10.36 -24.60 -22.40
CA PHE A 159 -9.45 -25.48 -23.15
C PHE A 159 -9.23 -26.87 -22.52
N GLY A 160 -9.82 -27.16 -21.37
CA GLY A 160 -9.82 -28.47 -20.70
C GLY A 160 -11.10 -29.23 -20.97
#